data_AF-A0A4R6BLS0-F1
#
_entry.id   AF-A0A4R6BLS0-F1
#
_cell.length_a   1.000
_cell.length_b   1.000
_cell.length_c   1.000
_cell.angle_alpha   90.00
_cell.angle_beta   90.00
_cell.angle_gamma   90.00
#
_symmetry.space_group_name_H-M   'P 1'
#
loop_
_entity.id
_entity.type
_entity.pdbx_description
1 polymer ?
#
loop_
_entity_poly.entity_id
_entity_poly.type
_entity_poly.pdbx_seq_one_letter_code
_entity_poly.pdbx_strand_id
1 'polypeptide(L)' 'MGFHYAILLLLGIGLMIFGCTYKKNLNVKVISIVCSVLMIAASLLLLLPGSSEILDILINQ' A
#
# COMPACT_ATOMS: atom_id res chain seq x y z
N MET A 1 -11.72 5.07 -11.21
CA MET A 1 -11.28 5.15 -9.79
C MET A 1 -10.29 4.05 -9.43
N GLY A 2 -10.47 2.79 -9.87
CA GLY A 2 -9.53 1.68 -9.61
C GLY A 2 -8.07 1.86 -10.08
N PHE A 3 -7.84 2.68 -11.12
CA PHE A 3 -6.50 2.93 -11.68
C PHE A 3 -5.52 3.58 -10.68
N HIS A 4 -6.02 4.41 -9.75
CA HIS A 4 -5.17 5.03 -8.72
C HIS A 4 -4.67 3.99 -7.70
N TYR A 5 -5.48 2.99 -7.36
CA TYR A 5 -5.08 1.91 -6.45
C TYR A 5 -4.04 0.99 -7.09
N ALA A 6 -4.10 0.79 -8.42
CA ALA A 6 -3.09 0.05 -9.16
C ALA A 6 -1.73 0.77 -9.16
N ILE A 7 -1.71 2.10 -9.32
CA ILE A 7 -0.48 2.92 -9.20
C ILE A 7 0.08 2.84 -7.78
N LEU A 8 -0.79 2.94 -6.76
CA LEU A 8 -0.39 2.85 -5.35
C LEU A 8 0.21 1.48 -5.01
N LEU A 9 -0.33 0.41 -5.61
CA LEU A 9 0.19 -0.95 -5.47
C LEU A 9 1.58 -1.07 -6.13
N LEU A 10 1.75 -0.51 -7.32
CA LEU A 10 3.02 -0.47 -8.06
C LEU A 10 4.09 0.30 -7.27
N LEU A 11 3.70 1.41 -6.62
CA LEU A 11 4.56 2.18 -5.73
C LEU A 11 4.98 1.36 -4.49
N GLY A 12 4.03 0.64 -3.88
CA GLY A 12 4.28 -0.23 -2.72
C GLY A 12 5.27 -1.36 -3.03
N ILE A 13 5.16 -1.98 -4.20
CA ILE A 13 6.11 -3.00 -4.68
C ILE A 13 7.51 -2.38 -4.89
N GLY A 14 7.59 -1.19 -5.50
CA GLY A 14 8.86 -0.49 -5.68
C GLY A 14 9.57 -0.19 -4.36
N LEU A 15 8.81 0.29 -3.37
CA LEU A 15 9.29 0.53 -2.01
C LEU A 15 9.76 -0.75 -1.31
N MET A 16 9.08 -1.88 -1.54
CA MET A 16 9.48 -3.18 -1.01
C MET A 16 10.83 -3.64 -1.58
N ILE A 17 11.04 -3.49 -2.90
CA ILE A 17 12.31 -3.83 -3.56
C ILE A 17 13.45 -2.94 -3.06
N PHE A 18 13.18 -1.64 -2.89
CA PHE A 18 14.13 -0.68 -2.34
C PHE A 18 14.51 -1.04 -0.89
N GLY A 19 13.52 -1.34 -0.04
CA GLY A 19 13.73 -1.78 1.34
C GLY A 19 14.55 -3.06 1.43
N CYS A 20 14.29 -4.05 0.57
CA CYS A 20 15.07 -5.29 0.49
C CYS A 20 16.52 -5.07 0.07
N THR A 21 16.77 -4.13 -0.84
CA THR A 21 18.10 -3.76 -1.34
C THR A 21 18.90 -2.92 -0.32
N TYR A 22 18.21 -2.25 0.60
CA TYR A 22 18.84 -1.39 1.61
C TYR A 22 19.58 -2.22 2.67
N LYS A 23 20.90 -2.40 2.48
CA LYS A 23 21.77 -3.16 3.41
C LYS A 23 22.31 -2.35 4.59
N LYS A 24 22.22 -1.02 4.54
CA LYS A 24 23.00 -0.15 5.43
C LYS A 24 22.47 -0.10 6.87
N ASN A 25 21.16 -0.30 7.07
CA ASN A 25 20.56 -0.19 8.38
C ASN A 25 19.34 -1.12 8.53
N LEU A 26 19.42 -2.06 9.48
CA LEU A 26 18.42 -3.11 9.67
C LEU A 26 17.07 -2.54 10.13
N ASN A 27 17.09 -1.53 11.00
CA ASN A 27 15.88 -0.81 11.42
C ASN A 27 15.17 -0.13 10.24
N VAL A 28 15.91 0.56 9.38
CA VAL A 28 15.34 1.24 8.19
C VAL A 28 14.78 0.23 7.20
N LYS A 29 15.47 -0.91 7.02
CA LYS A 29 14.99 -2.02 6.19
C LYS A 29 13.66 -2.57 6.70
N VAL A 30 13.56 -2.86 8.01
CA VAL A 30 12.33 -3.39 8.61
C VAL A 30 11.18 -2.38 8.49
N ILE A 31 11.42 -1.11 8.82
CA ILE A 31 10.41 -0.05 8.70
C ILE A 31 9.93 0.09 7.25
N SER A 32 10.85 0.06 6.28
CA SER A 32 10.52 0.14 4.85
C SER A 32 9.68 -1.05 4.39
N ILE A 33 9.99 -2.27 4.83
CA ILE A 33 9.22 -3.49 4.52
C ILE A 33 7.83 -3.42 5.14
N VAL A 34 7.72 -3.05 6.43
CA VAL A 34 6.43 -2.93 7.13
C VAL A 34 5.54 -1.88 6.44
N CYS A 35 6.11 -0.74 6.07
CA CYS A 35 5.38 0.32 5.38
C CYS A 35 4.91 -0.10 3.99
N SER A 36 5.74 -0.82 3.23
CA SER A 36 5.35 -1.32 1.91
C SER A 36 4.26 -2.39 1.98
N VAL A 37 4.31 -3.30 2.97
CA VAL A 37 3.23 -4.29 3.20
C VAL A 37 1.91 -3.61 3.55
N LEU A 38 1.93 -2.59 4.42
CA LEU A 38 0.75 -1.79 4.75
C LEU A 38 0.15 -1.09 3.52
N MET A 39 0.99 -0.49 2.67
CA MET A 39 0.53 0.15 1.43
C MET A 39 -0.10 -0.86 0.46
N ILE A 40 0.51 -2.03 0.28
CA ILE A 40 -0.03 -3.09 -0.59
C ILE A 40 -1.37 -3.60 -0.05
N ALA A 41 -1.47 -3.82 1.27
CA ALA A 41 -2.70 -4.26 1.91
C ALA A 41 -3.83 -3.23 1.77
N ALA A 42 -3.53 -1.94 1.97
CA ALA A 42 -4.49 -0.86 1.76
C ALA A 42 -4.95 -0.78 0.29
N SER A 43 -4.02 -0.89 -0.66
CA SER A 43 -4.35 -0.96 -2.08
C SER A 43 -5.26 -2.13 -2.42
N LEU A 44 -4.99 -3.32 -1.87
CA LEU A 44 -5.83 -4.50 -2.08
C LEU A 44 -7.23 -4.33 -1.49
N LEU A 45 -7.32 -3.76 -0.29
CA LEU A 45 -8.59 -3.49 0.38
C LEU A 45 -9.45 -2.54 -0.47
N LEU A 46 -8.85 -1.48 -1.00
CA LEU A 46 -9.50 -0.48 -1.84
C LEU A 46 -9.85 -0.99 -3.25
N LEU A 47 -9.15 -2.01 -3.74
CA LEU A 47 -9.40 -2.63 -5.04
C LEU A 47 -10.59 -3.62 -4.99
N LEU A 48 -11.02 -4.04 -3.79
CA LEU A 48 -12.09 -5.00 -3.64
C LEU A 48 -13.43 -4.41 -4.10
N PRO A 49 -14.19 -5.08 -4.99
CA PRO A 49 -15.49 -4.59 -5.43
C PRO A 49 -16.43 -4.50 -4.21
N GLY A 50 -17.03 -3.32 -4.01
CA GLY A 50 -17.83 -2.97 -2.81
C GLY A 50 -17.10 -2.10 -1.78
N SER A 51 -15.76 -2.01 -1.81
CA SER A 51 -15.00 -1.14 -0.89
C SER A 51 -15.30 0.35 -1.11
N SER A 52 -15.54 0.77 -2.35
CA SER A 52 -15.86 2.16 -2.68
C SER A 52 -17.19 2.59 -2.07
N GLU A 53 -18.19 1.71 -2.05
CA GLU A 53 -19.52 2.01 -1.46
C GLU A 53 -19.44 2.12 0.07
N ILE A 54 -18.66 1.25 0.72
CA ILE A 54 -18.45 1.27 2.18
C ILE A 54 -17.67 2.51 2.61
N LEU A 55 -16.66 2.92 1.84
CA LEU A 55 -15.88 4.13 2.12
C LEU A 55 -16.68 5.40 1.88
N ASP A 56 -17.53 5.44 0.85
CA ASP A 56 -18.39 6.60 0.60
C ASP A 56 -19.38 6.79 1.75
N ILE A 57 -19.97 5.69 2.26
CA ILE A 57 -20.84 5.74 3.45
C ILE A 57 -20.06 6.18 4.70
N LEU A 58 -18.81 5.75 4.87
CA LEU A 58 -18.01 6.09 6.05
C LEU A 58 -17.45 7.53 6.01
N ILE A 59 -17.19 8.09 4.82
CA ILE A 59 -16.68 9.46 4.61
C ILE A 59 -17.80 10.50 4.57
N ASN A 60 -18.98 10.14 4.06
CA ASN A 60 -20.16 11.02 3.96
C ASN A 60 -21.14 10.87 5.15
N GLN A 61 -20.80 10.11 6.19
CA GLN A 61 -21.49 10.15 7.50
C GLN A 61 -20.87 11.18 8.43
#